data_AF-A0A7G2CYH0-F1
#
_entry.id   AF-A0A7G2CYH0-F1
#
_cell.length_a   1.000
_cell.length_b   1.000
_cell.length_c   1.000
_cell.angle_alpha   90.00
_cell.angle_beta   90.00
_cell.angle_gamma   90.00
#
_symmetry.space_group_name_H-M   'P 1'
#
loop_
_entity.id
_entity.type
_entity.pdbx_description
1 polymer ?
#
loop_
_entity_poly.entity_id
_entity_poly.type
_entity_poly.pdbx_seq_one_letter_code
_entity_poly.pdbx_strand_id
1 'polypeptide(L)'
;MPVIQHAIRSGARGTRLTTFVGALLAICLAALAAVIATPATARAAEVAGITSLTITEPTDQIKVWDRIAFEATWAVPDTATAGDTFRLAFPTSPSLTGVRDSFALTAPDGQTVGTCEVSTGELVCTLTDYVDSHTDVSGTLHFRARADEETTLTEIPFTTGGGTVVPVDVPGGIGPVPEFPAPTTPTKWGDVTLDGRNIAWGVNIPSSALAGEAPTLTDTFTAGLVLDPASVTVAYVLAKDWAGGKYTVSTGLQSGSDFTVTEVSSESFTVTVDAPIVADAIYVLRYKTALPADVRPDDAFHNTVTGSRWVAESTPVIYSQGGGDGEGVIPVGGFTVTKTLSGPGAALVPDDREFRVAYSYQRAGQTVEGELALRSGQTDGLKDLPAGTVVTLSEITPADVDGVTWQAPVFSGTGVAITDGGATITIARGATVAVTLTNPTTVTPPPVGGFTVTKKVTGAGASLVPAHQTFTVAYSYELAGQPVRGELTLRAGESEGLADLPVGTVVTLREKAPSAVEGVTWKSPRFTGAGVDVGDDGATLTISEGATVGVVLTNETAVTPPPPPGGELALTGSEGPAVPFALGALLLLAGLTALGVRHRVAGRVGD
;
A
#
# COMPACT_ATOMS: atom_id res chain seq x y z
N MET A 1 36.05 43.53 -38.78
CA MET A 1 37.16 43.23 -39.72
C MET A 1 37.23 41.71 -39.87
N PRO A 2 37.22 41.16 -41.10
CA PRO A 2 37.28 39.71 -41.31
C PRO A 2 38.72 39.23 -41.61
N VAL A 3 39.08 38.06 -41.08
CA VAL A 3 40.23 37.24 -41.52
C VAL A 3 39.72 35.80 -41.44
N ILE A 4 39.20 35.24 -42.53
CA ILE A 4 39.92 34.51 -43.59
C ILE A 4 40.62 33.25 -43.06
N GLN A 5 40.19 32.12 -43.60
CA GLN A 5 40.65 30.78 -43.25
C GLN A 5 42.10 30.52 -43.66
N HIS A 6 42.78 29.65 -42.92
CA HIS A 6 43.89 28.86 -43.46
C HIS A 6 43.65 27.37 -43.23
N ALA A 7 43.42 26.65 -44.33
CA ALA A 7 43.47 25.20 -44.35
C ALA A 7 44.89 24.77 -44.70
N ILE A 8 45.47 23.86 -43.92
CA ILE A 8 46.69 23.13 -44.29
C ILE A 8 46.35 21.64 -44.36
N ARG A 9 46.69 21.03 -45.50
CA ARG A 9 46.40 19.62 -45.82
C ARG A 9 47.48 18.69 -45.27
N SER A 10 47.03 17.58 -44.68
CA SER A 10 47.62 16.23 -44.72
C SER A 10 49.11 16.06 -45.02
N GLY A 11 49.86 15.55 -44.03
CA GLY A 11 51.04 14.71 -44.24
C GLY A 11 50.73 13.26 -43.86
N ALA A 12 50.94 12.31 -44.76
CA ALA A 12 50.65 10.88 -44.54
C ALA A 12 51.92 10.05 -44.37
N ARG A 13 51.81 8.97 -43.55
CA ARG A 13 52.69 7.79 -43.31
C ARG A 13 52.75 7.53 -41.79
N GLY A 14 52.43 6.36 -41.24
CA GLY A 14 51.95 5.11 -41.83
C GLY A 14 52.74 3.90 -41.35
N THR A 15 52.32 3.27 -40.25
CA THR A 15 52.76 1.92 -39.85
C THR A 15 51.70 1.23 -38.99
N ARG A 16 51.54 -0.09 -39.15
CA ARG A 16 50.56 -0.93 -38.44
C ARG A 16 51.18 -1.58 -37.21
N LEU A 17 50.42 -1.70 -36.11
CA LEU A 17 50.41 -2.81 -35.12
C LEU A 17 49.23 -2.57 -34.15
N THR A 18 48.03 -3.08 -34.47
CA THR A 18 47.39 -4.28 -33.86
C THR A 18 47.02 -4.20 -32.38
N THR A 19 45.69 -4.27 -32.13
CA THR A 19 45.00 -4.78 -30.92
C THR A 19 45.10 -4.00 -29.59
N PHE A 20 44.05 -4.15 -28.76
CA PHE A 20 43.90 -3.68 -27.37
C PHE A 20 43.38 -2.24 -27.03
N VAL A 21 42.48 -1.64 -27.82
CA VAL A 21 41.56 -0.59 -27.29
C VAL A 21 40.11 -0.71 -27.81
N GLY A 22 39.61 -1.94 -27.97
CA GLY A 22 38.23 -2.20 -28.44
C GLY A 22 37.17 -2.37 -27.34
N ALA A 23 37.59 -2.62 -26.09
CA ALA A 23 36.70 -3.08 -25.02
C ALA A 23 36.46 -2.07 -23.87
N LEU A 24 37.16 -0.93 -23.87
CA LEU A 24 37.02 0.09 -22.81
C LEU A 24 36.09 1.26 -23.19
N LEU A 25 35.89 1.54 -24.49
CA LEU A 25 34.95 2.60 -24.91
C LEU A 25 33.48 2.14 -24.92
N ALA A 26 33.21 0.83 -24.99
CA ALA A 26 31.87 0.28 -24.87
C ALA A 26 31.37 0.24 -23.41
N ILE A 27 32.28 0.03 -22.44
CA ILE A 27 31.93 0.01 -21.01
C ILE A 27 31.73 1.43 -20.47
N CYS A 28 32.48 2.43 -20.96
CA CYS A 28 32.25 3.84 -20.61
C CYS A 28 31.01 4.47 -21.27
N LEU A 29 30.46 3.91 -22.35
CA LEU A 29 29.15 4.33 -22.89
C LEU A 29 27.97 3.51 -22.33
N ALA A 30 28.17 2.26 -21.88
CA ALA A 30 27.14 1.51 -21.18
C ALA A 30 26.93 1.98 -19.71
N ALA A 31 27.97 2.53 -19.08
CA ALA A 31 27.89 3.13 -17.74
C ALA A 31 27.26 4.54 -17.72
N LEU A 32 26.99 5.15 -18.89
CA LEU A 32 26.26 6.43 -19.02
C LEU A 32 24.87 6.25 -19.65
N ALA A 33 24.30 5.04 -19.48
CA ALA A 33 22.87 4.76 -19.69
C ALA A 33 22.22 4.22 -18.40
N ALA A 34 22.83 4.50 -17.24
CA ALA A 34 22.08 4.57 -16.00
C ALA A 34 21.06 5.71 -16.18
N VAL A 35 19.82 5.33 -16.53
CA VAL A 35 18.67 6.23 -16.44
C VAL A 35 18.69 6.73 -15.01
N ILE A 36 19.04 8.01 -14.84
CA ILE A 36 18.70 8.74 -13.63
C ILE A 36 17.18 8.81 -13.71
N ALA A 37 16.53 7.78 -13.18
CA ALA A 37 15.20 7.90 -12.65
C ALA A 37 15.36 8.85 -11.47
N THR A 38 15.42 10.15 -11.80
CA THR A 38 14.99 11.18 -10.88
C THR A 38 13.68 10.66 -10.36
N PRO A 39 13.51 10.44 -9.05
CA PRO A 39 12.18 10.16 -8.55
C PRO A 39 11.32 11.28 -9.12
N ALA A 40 10.32 10.92 -9.94
CA ALA A 40 9.32 11.88 -10.31
C ALA A 40 8.77 12.32 -8.96
N THR A 41 9.13 13.53 -8.52
CA THR A 41 8.57 14.12 -7.31
C THR A 41 7.09 14.00 -7.53
N ALA A 42 6.42 13.17 -6.70
CA ALA A 42 5.00 12.94 -6.79
C ALA A 42 4.35 14.31 -6.64
N ARG A 43 4.02 14.89 -7.79
CA ARG A 43 3.53 16.25 -7.88
C ARG A 43 2.03 16.06 -7.90
N ALA A 44 1.39 16.54 -6.85
CA ALA A 44 -0.03 16.82 -6.77
C ALA A 44 -0.62 16.95 -8.17
N ALA A 45 -1.40 15.96 -8.59
CA ALA A 45 -2.08 16.00 -9.87
C ALA A 45 -3.19 17.04 -9.79
N GLU A 46 -3.56 17.58 -10.94
CA GLU A 46 -4.75 18.40 -11.06
C GLU A 46 -5.88 17.52 -11.56
N VAL A 47 -6.92 17.36 -10.75
CA VAL A 47 -8.08 16.53 -11.04
C VAL A 47 -9.29 17.40 -11.40
N ALA A 48 -10.22 16.85 -12.18
CA ALA A 48 -11.53 17.45 -12.30
C ALA A 48 -12.24 17.32 -10.93
N GLY A 49 -12.70 18.46 -10.39
CA GLY A 49 -13.37 18.53 -9.08
C GLY A 49 -14.71 19.25 -9.14
N ILE A 50 -14.76 20.50 -9.61
CA ILE A 50 -16.01 21.27 -9.66
C ILE A 50 -16.98 20.71 -10.71
N THR A 51 -18.19 20.39 -10.28
CA THR A 51 -19.28 19.82 -11.10
C THR A 51 -20.40 20.82 -11.40
N SER A 52 -20.67 21.77 -10.52
CA SER A 52 -21.55 22.93 -10.77
C SER A 52 -21.11 24.14 -9.96
N LEU A 53 -21.61 25.32 -10.36
CA LEU A 53 -21.39 26.59 -9.68
C LEU A 53 -22.62 27.47 -9.86
N THR A 54 -23.14 28.04 -8.78
CA THR A 54 -24.31 28.91 -8.75
C THR A 54 -24.04 30.15 -7.91
N ILE A 55 -24.76 31.23 -8.21
CA ILE A 55 -24.81 32.42 -7.36
C ILE A 55 -25.94 32.23 -6.35
N THR A 56 -25.63 32.38 -5.06
CA THR A 56 -26.62 32.33 -3.97
C THR A 56 -27.04 33.71 -3.51
N GLU A 57 -26.11 34.68 -3.53
CA GLU A 57 -26.39 36.09 -3.25
C GLU A 57 -25.57 37.01 -4.18
N PRO A 58 -26.10 38.18 -4.61
CA PRO A 58 -27.47 38.64 -4.41
C PRO A 58 -28.45 37.93 -5.38
N THR A 59 -29.74 37.93 -5.03
CA THR A 59 -30.82 37.38 -5.88
C THR A 59 -31.35 38.37 -6.92
N ASP A 60 -31.06 39.66 -6.74
CA ASP A 60 -31.41 40.75 -7.65
C ASP A 60 -30.25 41.04 -8.64
N GLN A 61 -30.43 42.00 -9.55
CA GLN A 61 -29.39 42.40 -10.50
C GLN A 61 -28.10 42.85 -9.77
N ILE A 62 -27.02 42.11 -10.02
CA ILE A 62 -25.66 42.41 -9.56
C ILE A 62 -25.15 43.71 -10.20
N LYS A 63 -24.41 44.52 -9.44
CA LYS A 63 -23.71 45.72 -9.90
C LYS A 63 -22.23 45.61 -9.63
N VAL A 64 -21.43 46.40 -10.36
CA VAL A 64 -20.01 46.55 -10.04
C VAL A 64 -19.85 47.04 -8.59
N TRP A 65 -18.90 46.40 -7.89
CA TRP A 65 -18.62 46.44 -6.45
C TRP A 65 -19.50 45.60 -5.52
N ASP A 66 -20.58 44.98 -6.01
CA ASP A 66 -21.36 44.05 -5.19
C ASP A 66 -20.53 42.79 -4.84
N ARG A 67 -20.79 42.24 -3.64
CA ARG A 67 -20.28 40.95 -3.21
C ARG A 67 -21.20 39.86 -3.72
N ILE A 68 -20.62 38.90 -4.43
CA ILE A 68 -21.30 37.73 -4.96
C ILE A 68 -20.90 36.54 -4.09
N ALA A 69 -21.88 35.86 -3.52
CA ALA A 69 -21.72 34.56 -2.88
C ALA A 69 -21.96 33.45 -3.89
N PHE A 70 -21.05 32.50 -3.94
CA PHE A 70 -21.10 31.34 -4.81
C PHE A 70 -21.22 30.06 -3.99
N GLU A 71 -22.00 29.12 -4.50
CA GLU A 71 -22.03 27.73 -4.04
C GLU A 71 -21.62 26.83 -5.20
N ALA A 72 -20.77 25.84 -4.93
CA ALA A 72 -20.28 24.90 -5.91
C ALA A 72 -20.47 23.47 -5.41
N THR A 73 -20.93 22.59 -6.28
CA THR A 73 -20.82 21.14 -6.05
C THR A 73 -19.49 20.65 -6.59
N TRP A 74 -18.90 19.67 -5.92
CA TRP A 74 -17.64 19.08 -6.35
C TRP A 74 -17.62 17.56 -6.12
N ALA A 75 -16.91 16.85 -6.99
CA ALA A 75 -16.67 15.41 -6.90
C ALA A 75 -15.33 15.07 -7.56
N VAL A 76 -14.52 14.23 -6.91
CA VAL A 76 -13.19 13.83 -7.41
C VAL A 76 -13.18 12.35 -7.79
N PRO A 77 -12.37 11.92 -8.77
CA PRO A 77 -12.32 10.53 -9.18
C PRO A 77 -11.70 9.63 -8.09
N ASP A 78 -12.15 8.38 -8.01
CA ASP A 78 -11.61 7.31 -7.14
C ASP A 78 -10.09 7.04 -7.27
N THR A 79 -9.44 7.63 -8.28
CA THR A 79 -8.00 7.56 -8.53
C THR A 79 -7.23 8.76 -7.95
N ALA A 80 -7.91 9.75 -7.38
CA ALA A 80 -7.28 10.86 -6.67
C ALA A 80 -6.55 10.37 -5.42
N THR A 81 -5.47 11.04 -5.06
CA THR A 81 -4.63 10.68 -3.89
C THR A 81 -4.30 11.91 -3.05
N ALA A 82 -3.76 11.70 -1.84
CA ALA A 82 -3.36 12.80 -0.95
C ALA A 82 -2.47 13.84 -1.65
N GLY A 83 -2.85 15.11 -1.51
CA GLY A 83 -2.16 16.24 -2.11
C GLY A 83 -2.60 16.61 -3.53
N ASP A 84 -3.40 15.78 -4.21
CA ASP A 84 -4.02 16.17 -5.49
C ASP A 84 -4.90 17.43 -5.31
N THR A 85 -5.04 18.21 -6.37
CA THR A 85 -5.75 19.50 -6.33
C THR A 85 -6.86 19.58 -7.37
N PHE A 86 -7.92 20.32 -7.05
CA PHE A 86 -8.88 20.79 -8.05
C PHE A 86 -9.01 22.31 -7.99
N ARG A 87 -9.27 22.93 -9.15
CA ARG A 87 -9.24 24.39 -9.32
C ARG A 87 -10.45 24.93 -10.05
N LEU A 88 -10.74 26.20 -9.77
CA LEU A 88 -11.72 27.02 -10.45
C LEU A 88 -11.12 28.41 -10.70
N ALA A 89 -10.70 28.68 -11.93
CA ALA A 89 -10.25 29.99 -12.38
C ALA A 89 -11.45 30.91 -12.65
N PHE A 90 -11.30 32.17 -12.23
CA PHE A 90 -12.36 33.18 -12.34
C PHE A 90 -12.29 33.87 -13.72
N PRO A 91 -13.42 34.39 -14.24
CA PRO A 91 -13.43 35.09 -15.52
C PRO A 91 -12.55 36.35 -15.50
N THR A 92 -11.82 36.58 -16.60
CA THR A 92 -11.05 37.82 -16.82
C THR A 92 -11.88 38.91 -17.51
N SER A 93 -13.04 38.57 -18.09
CA SER A 93 -14.05 39.50 -18.60
C SER A 93 -15.42 38.80 -18.59
N PRO A 94 -16.41 39.28 -17.80
CA PRO A 94 -16.25 40.34 -16.80
C PRO A 94 -15.22 39.95 -15.74
N SER A 95 -14.37 40.89 -15.35
CA SER A 95 -13.44 40.70 -14.24
C SER A 95 -14.21 40.56 -12.92
N LEU A 96 -13.90 39.49 -12.19
CA LEU A 96 -14.25 39.30 -10.78
C LEU A 96 -12.98 39.21 -9.94
N THR A 97 -12.95 39.83 -8.76
CA THR A 97 -11.86 39.62 -7.79
C THR A 97 -12.34 38.80 -6.60
N GLY A 98 -11.69 37.66 -6.34
CA GLY A 98 -11.98 36.84 -5.16
C GLY A 98 -11.65 37.52 -3.84
N VAL A 99 -12.49 37.28 -2.83
CA VAL A 99 -12.19 37.64 -1.44
C VAL A 99 -11.21 36.60 -0.91
N ARG A 100 -10.01 37.02 -0.51
CA ARG A 100 -9.00 36.06 -0.03
C ARG A 100 -9.48 35.35 1.24
N ASP A 101 -9.41 34.03 1.22
CA ASP A 101 -9.88 33.18 2.30
C ASP A 101 -9.15 31.83 2.29
N SER A 102 -9.21 31.11 3.41
CA SER A 102 -8.77 29.72 3.52
C SER A 102 -9.67 28.96 4.47
N PHE A 103 -10.17 27.80 4.03
CA PHE A 103 -11.12 26.99 4.77
C PHE A 103 -10.92 25.49 4.51
N ALA A 104 -11.41 24.66 5.42
CA ALA A 104 -11.38 23.21 5.31
C ALA A 104 -12.70 22.68 4.73
N LEU A 105 -12.61 21.71 3.82
CA LEU A 105 -13.71 20.83 3.45
C LEU A 105 -13.81 19.76 4.53
N THR A 106 -14.94 19.68 5.24
CA THR A 106 -15.05 18.88 6.46
C THR A 106 -16.12 17.80 6.34
N ALA A 107 -15.77 16.57 6.69
CA ALA A 107 -16.69 15.44 6.70
C ALA A 107 -17.63 15.46 7.92
N PRO A 108 -18.79 14.76 7.87
CA PRO A 108 -19.74 14.72 8.98
C PRO A 108 -19.19 14.17 10.31
N ASP A 109 -18.07 13.46 10.30
CA ASP A 109 -17.36 12.96 11.49
C ASP A 109 -16.24 13.91 11.98
N GLY A 110 -16.04 15.04 11.32
CA GLY A 110 -15.03 16.05 11.63
C GLY A 110 -13.67 15.85 10.95
N GLN A 111 -13.49 14.83 10.10
CA GLN A 111 -12.26 14.69 9.33
C GLN A 111 -12.15 15.79 8.25
N THR A 112 -10.95 16.32 8.02
CA THR A 112 -10.70 17.25 6.91
C THR A 112 -10.51 16.45 5.63
N VAL A 113 -11.37 16.66 4.64
CA VAL A 113 -11.30 16.01 3.32
C VAL A 113 -10.33 16.75 2.40
N GLY A 114 -10.27 18.08 2.52
CA GLY A 114 -9.37 18.94 1.78
C GLY A 114 -9.26 20.34 2.37
N THR A 115 -8.32 21.14 1.89
CA THR A 115 -8.16 22.55 2.25
C THR A 115 -8.24 23.42 1.00
N CYS A 116 -9.07 24.45 1.05
CA CYS A 116 -9.27 25.39 -0.05
C CYS A 116 -8.64 26.75 0.27
N GLU A 117 -8.08 27.38 -0.76
CA GLU A 117 -7.61 28.77 -0.75
C GLU A 117 -8.34 29.56 -1.85
N VAL A 118 -8.92 30.70 -1.49
CA VAL A 118 -9.45 31.68 -2.44
C VAL A 118 -8.38 32.75 -2.67
N SER A 119 -7.98 32.93 -3.92
CA SER A 119 -7.11 34.01 -4.35
C SER A 119 -7.90 35.11 -5.04
N THR A 120 -7.23 36.12 -5.60
CA THR A 120 -7.90 37.18 -6.37
C THR A 120 -8.50 36.69 -7.69
N GLY A 121 -8.08 35.54 -8.25
CA GLY A 121 -8.52 35.07 -9.57
C GLY A 121 -8.68 33.56 -9.74
N GLU A 122 -8.51 32.77 -8.67
CA GLU A 122 -8.80 31.33 -8.64
C GLU A 122 -9.14 30.86 -7.22
N LEU A 123 -9.98 29.84 -7.14
CA LEU A 123 -10.13 28.95 -5.98
C LEU A 123 -9.30 27.68 -6.25
N VAL A 124 -8.53 27.24 -5.26
CA VAL A 124 -7.72 26.02 -5.31
C VAL A 124 -8.00 25.18 -4.07
N CYS A 125 -8.44 23.94 -4.24
CA CYS A 125 -8.63 22.98 -3.15
C CYS A 125 -7.62 21.84 -3.27
N THR A 126 -7.01 21.45 -2.15
CA THR A 126 -6.01 20.38 -2.03
C THR A 126 -6.58 19.26 -1.17
N LEU A 127 -6.54 18.03 -1.67
CA LEU A 127 -7.08 16.84 -1.01
C LEU A 127 -6.13 16.31 0.08
N THR A 128 -6.70 15.75 1.15
CA THR A 128 -5.96 15.05 2.21
C THR A 128 -5.85 13.54 1.94
N ASP A 129 -5.27 12.79 2.88
CA ASP A 129 -5.29 11.32 2.91
C ASP A 129 -6.68 10.69 3.11
N TYR A 130 -7.72 11.50 3.34
CA TYR A 130 -9.12 11.06 3.30
C TYR A 130 -9.44 10.34 1.97
N VAL A 131 -8.97 10.85 0.82
CA VAL A 131 -9.29 10.27 -0.50
C VAL A 131 -8.57 8.96 -0.79
N ASP A 132 -7.45 8.68 -0.13
CA ASP A 132 -6.74 7.39 -0.26
C ASP A 132 -7.53 6.24 0.38
N SER A 133 -8.36 6.56 1.39
CA SER A 133 -9.14 5.58 2.18
C SER A 133 -10.62 5.49 1.80
N HIS A 134 -11.13 6.43 1.00
CA HIS A 134 -12.54 6.49 0.57
C HIS A 134 -12.68 6.38 -0.98
N THR A 135 -13.91 6.22 -1.45
CA THR A 135 -14.36 6.30 -2.85
C THR A 135 -15.59 7.20 -2.93
N ASP A 136 -15.98 7.58 -4.15
CA ASP A 136 -17.14 8.45 -4.42
C ASP A 136 -17.06 9.81 -3.69
N VAL A 137 -15.84 10.32 -3.49
CA VAL A 137 -15.59 11.52 -2.66
C VAL A 137 -16.14 12.77 -3.34
N SER A 138 -17.09 13.43 -2.68
CA SER A 138 -17.83 14.58 -3.21
C SER A 138 -18.40 15.46 -2.08
N GLY A 139 -18.89 16.65 -2.42
CA GLY A 139 -19.50 17.56 -1.46
C GLY A 139 -19.88 18.91 -2.05
N THR A 140 -20.10 19.89 -1.17
CA THR A 140 -20.35 21.30 -1.51
C THR A 140 -19.24 22.19 -0.96
N LEU A 141 -19.07 23.36 -1.57
CA LEU A 141 -18.29 24.46 -1.03
C LEU A 141 -18.91 25.80 -1.39
N HIS A 142 -18.62 26.83 -0.60
CA HIS A 142 -19.02 28.20 -0.86
C HIS A 142 -17.86 29.17 -0.69
N PHE A 143 -17.87 30.24 -1.48
CA PHE A 143 -16.87 31.30 -1.44
C PHE A 143 -17.47 32.63 -1.93
N ARG A 144 -16.70 33.72 -1.84
CA ARG A 144 -17.15 35.06 -2.26
C ARG A 144 -16.17 35.72 -3.23
N ALA A 145 -16.71 36.49 -4.17
CA ALA A 145 -15.95 37.40 -5.02
C ALA A 145 -16.66 38.77 -5.12
N ARG A 146 -16.02 39.75 -5.73
CA ARG A 146 -16.59 41.06 -6.05
C ARG A 146 -16.67 41.24 -7.56
N ALA A 147 -17.76 41.83 -8.04
CA ALA A 147 -17.87 42.29 -9.42
C ALA A 147 -17.00 43.53 -9.67
N ASP A 148 -16.13 43.50 -10.69
CA ASP A 148 -15.23 44.62 -11.03
C ASP A 148 -15.44 45.19 -12.44
N GLU A 149 -16.19 44.50 -13.30
CA GLU A 149 -16.47 44.91 -14.69
C GLU A 149 -17.96 44.77 -15.03
N GLU A 150 -18.53 45.76 -15.70
CA GLU A 150 -19.91 45.73 -16.20
C GLU A 150 -20.06 44.70 -17.33
N THR A 151 -21.18 43.99 -17.39
CA THR A 151 -21.48 43.10 -18.53
C THR A 151 -22.97 42.94 -18.78
N THR A 152 -23.32 42.73 -20.06
CA THR A 152 -24.67 42.31 -20.46
C THR A 152 -24.78 40.79 -20.65
N LEU A 153 -23.74 40.02 -20.33
CA LEU A 153 -23.77 38.56 -20.36
C LEU A 153 -24.68 38.04 -19.25
N THR A 154 -25.63 37.16 -19.61
CA THR A 154 -26.50 36.47 -18.65
C THR A 154 -25.91 35.16 -18.13
N GLU A 155 -24.79 34.71 -18.70
CA GLU A 155 -23.98 33.60 -18.21
C GLU A 155 -22.51 34.04 -18.24
N ILE A 156 -21.75 33.81 -17.16
CA ILE A 156 -20.32 34.13 -17.09
C ILE A 156 -19.47 32.85 -17.02
N PRO A 157 -18.33 32.77 -17.73
CA PRO A 157 -17.54 31.54 -17.82
C PRO A 157 -16.50 31.45 -16.71
N PHE A 158 -16.71 30.58 -15.73
CA PHE A 158 -15.62 30.07 -14.90
C PHE A 158 -14.94 28.89 -15.60
N THR A 159 -13.68 28.59 -15.27
CA THR A 159 -12.93 27.50 -15.94
C THR A 159 -12.29 26.59 -14.90
N THR A 160 -12.51 25.28 -14.97
CA THR A 160 -11.84 24.33 -14.10
C THR A 160 -10.38 24.12 -14.51
N GLY A 161 -9.57 23.52 -13.63
CA GLY A 161 -8.19 23.14 -13.92
C GLY A 161 -7.98 22.35 -15.22
N GLY A 162 -8.93 21.47 -15.56
CA GLY A 162 -8.93 20.69 -16.81
C GLY A 162 -9.32 21.49 -18.07
N GLY A 163 -9.62 22.78 -17.96
CA GLY A 163 -10.09 23.63 -19.06
C GLY A 163 -11.59 23.53 -19.36
N THR A 164 -12.37 22.83 -18.53
CA THR A 164 -13.83 22.76 -18.69
C THR A 164 -14.45 24.08 -18.26
N VAL A 165 -15.29 24.67 -19.12
CA VAL A 165 -16.06 25.87 -18.77
C VAL A 165 -17.25 25.48 -17.90
N VAL A 166 -17.39 26.14 -16.76
CA VAL A 166 -18.57 26.09 -15.88
C VAL A 166 -19.32 27.42 -16.07
N PRO A 167 -20.43 27.44 -16.84
CA PRO A 167 -21.25 28.64 -16.97
C PRO A 167 -21.99 28.91 -15.65
N VAL A 168 -22.11 30.19 -15.29
CA VAL A 168 -22.86 30.63 -14.11
C VAL A 168 -23.88 31.68 -14.55
N ASP A 169 -25.15 31.43 -14.24
CA ASP A 169 -26.24 32.37 -14.49
C ASP A 169 -26.05 33.68 -13.72
N VAL A 170 -26.15 34.81 -14.43
CA VAL A 170 -26.10 36.18 -13.90
C VAL A 170 -27.36 36.92 -14.35
N PRO A 171 -28.44 36.92 -13.55
CA PRO A 171 -29.73 37.49 -13.95
C PRO A 171 -29.64 38.98 -14.35
N GLY A 172 -29.72 39.25 -15.66
CA GLY A 172 -29.63 40.60 -16.20
C GLY A 172 -28.22 41.19 -16.28
N GLY A 173 -27.18 40.36 -16.14
CA GLY A 173 -25.78 40.77 -16.21
C GLY A 173 -25.30 41.59 -15.00
N ILE A 174 -24.10 42.15 -15.11
CA ILE A 174 -23.49 43.02 -14.10
C ILE A 174 -23.74 44.47 -14.51
N GLY A 175 -24.63 45.14 -13.79
CA GLY A 175 -24.98 46.54 -13.97
C GLY A 175 -23.90 47.53 -13.50
N PRO A 176 -24.07 48.83 -13.80
CA PRO A 176 -23.06 49.83 -13.56
C PRO A 176 -22.80 50.10 -12.08
N VAL A 177 -21.61 50.64 -11.81
CA VAL A 177 -21.20 51.15 -10.48
C VAL A 177 -22.33 52.03 -9.90
N PRO A 178 -22.82 51.75 -8.67
CA PRO A 178 -23.86 52.54 -8.03
C PRO A 178 -23.52 54.04 -7.95
N GLU A 179 -24.55 54.89 -8.04
CA GLU A 179 -24.39 56.34 -7.91
C GLU A 179 -24.89 56.83 -6.55
N PHE A 180 -24.00 57.52 -5.83
CA PHE A 180 -24.25 58.08 -4.52
C PHE A 180 -24.29 59.61 -4.63
N PRO A 181 -25.43 60.29 -4.41
CA PRO A 181 -25.48 61.75 -4.45
C PRO A 181 -24.56 62.37 -3.39
N ALA A 182 -24.17 63.63 -3.57
CA ALA A 182 -23.34 64.34 -2.61
C ALA A 182 -24.08 64.42 -1.25
N PRO A 183 -23.49 63.90 -0.15
CA PRO A 183 -24.21 63.76 1.11
C PRO A 183 -24.50 65.13 1.74
N THR A 184 -25.76 65.40 2.05
CA THR A 184 -26.21 66.63 2.75
C THR A 184 -26.16 66.50 4.27
N THR A 185 -26.06 65.28 4.78
CA THR A 185 -25.76 64.93 6.17
C THR A 185 -24.58 63.96 6.20
N PRO A 186 -23.79 63.91 7.30
CA PRO A 186 -22.72 62.93 7.45
C PRO A 186 -23.22 61.49 7.26
N THR A 187 -22.45 60.67 6.56
CA THR A 187 -22.75 59.26 6.30
C THR A 187 -21.54 58.40 6.63
N LYS A 188 -21.78 57.17 7.09
CA LYS A 188 -20.76 56.20 7.45
C LYS A 188 -21.08 54.83 6.85
N TRP A 189 -20.06 54.11 6.39
CA TRP A 189 -20.17 52.78 5.81
C TRP A 189 -18.93 51.96 6.12
N GLY A 190 -19.05 50.63 6.04
CA GLY A 190 -17.92 49.70 6.11
C GLY A 190 -18.13 48.52 5.17
N ASP A 191 -17.03 47.88 4.75
CA ASP A 191 -17.01 46.63 3.97
C ASP A 191 -15.72 45.84 4.29
N VAL A 192 -15.80 44.51 4.31
CA VAL A 192 -14.63 43.64 4.52
C VAL A 192 -13.72 43.73 3.30
N THR A 193 -12.44 44.05 3.46
CA THR A 193 -11.51 44.19 2.33
C THR A 193 -11.29 42.87 1.59
N LEU A 194 -10.91 42.94 0.31
CA LEU A 194 -10.61 41.76 -0.53
C LEU A 194 -9.45 40.89 -0.03
N ASP A 195 -8.74 41.30 1.02
CA ASP A 195 -7.76 40.48 1.73
C ASP A 195 -8.37 39.57 2.81
N GLY A 196 -9.68 39.66 3.06
CA GLY A 196 -10.42 38.87 4.05
C GLY A 196 -10.11 39.18 5.51
N ARG A 197 -9.25 40.18 5.80
CA ARG A 197 -8.61 40.36 7.12
C ARG A 197 -8.85 41.73 7.75
N ASN A 198 -9.35 42.71 7.00
CA ASN A 198 -9.66 44.03 7.53
C ASN A 198 -11.09 44.44 7.14
N ILE A 199 -11.62 45.42 7.84
CA ILE A 199 -12.78 46.19 7.41
C ILE A 199 -12.27 47.56 6.95
N ALA A 200 -12.61 47.96 5.73
CA ALA A 200 -12.42 49.33 5.27
C ALA A 200 -13.63 50.16 5.70
N TRP A 201 -13.38 51.25 6.41
CA TRP A 201 -14.39 52.19 6.87
C TRP A 201 -14.31 53.49 6.08
N GLY A 202 -15.48 54.07 5.81
CA GLY A 202 -15.59 55.37 5.19
C GLY A 202 -16.61 56.26 5.86
N VAL A 203 -16.22 57.51 6.11
CA VAL A 203 -17.12 58.58 6.53
C VAL A 203 -17.09 59.68 5.48
N ASN A 204 -18.25 60.13 5.02
CA ASN A 204 -18.39 61.26 4.10
C ASN A 204 -19.17 62.37 4.83
N ILE A 205 -18.56 63.55 4.97
CA ILE A 205 -18.99 64.61 5.89
C ILE A 205 -19.10 65.93 5.10
N PRO A 206 -20.30 66.49 4.87
CA PRO A 206 -20.41 67.82 4.27
C PRO A 206 -19.77 68.88 5.17
N SER A 207 -19.12 69.88 4.57
CA SER A 207 -18.42 70.95 5.29
C SER A 207 -19.34 71.74 6.24
N SER A 208 -20.65 71.78 5.97
CA SER A 208 -21.67 72.37 6.85
C SER A 208 -21.85 71.64 8.19
N ALA A 209 -21.39 70.38 8.30
CA ALA A 209 -21.41 69.58 9.52
C ALA A 209 -20.09 69.68 10.33
N LEU A 210 -19.08 70.38 9.80
CA LEU A 210 -17.81 70.67 10.46
C LEU A 210 -17.84 72.11 11.00
N ALA A 211 -17.98 72.24 12.33
CA ALA A 211 -18.16 73.52 13.01
C ALA A 211 -17.05 73.80 14.03
N GLY A 212 -16.59 75.05 14.08
CA GLY A 212 -15.46 75.49 14.91
C GLY A 212 -14.19 75.71 14.08
N GLU A 213 -13.13 76.20 14.74
CA GLU A 213 -11.84 76.46 14.09
C GLU A 213 -11.05 75.16 13.84
N ALA A 214 -11.19 74.17 14.73
CA ALA A 214 -10.60 72.84 14.61
C ALA A 214 -11.68 71.77 14.96
N PRO A 215 -12.55 71.39 14.01
CA PRO A 215 -13.62 70.43 14.27
C PRO A 215 -13.05 69.03 14.55
N THR A 216 -13.41 68.48 15.70
CA THR A 216 -13.04 67.13 16.14
C THR A 216 -14.21 66.16 15.99
N LEU A 217 -13.89 64.96 15.52
CA LEU A 217 -14.79 63.82 15.35
C LEU A 217 -14.30 62.69 16.26
N THR A 218 -15.20 62.01 16.96
CA THR A 218 -14.89 60.77 17.70
C THR A 218 -15.48 59.59 16.97
N ASP A 219 -14.65 58.61 16.62
CA ASP A 219 -15.03 57.35 16.01
C ASP A 219 -14.94 56.24 17.06
N THR A 220 -15.94 55.35 17.12
CA THR A 220 -16.01 54.24 18.07
C THR A 220 -16.53 52.99 17.37
N PHE A 221 -15.75 51.92 17.41
CA PHE A 221 -16.02 50.66 16.70
C PHE A 221 -16.15 49.47 17.66
N THR A 222 -16.75 48.37 17.18
CA THR A 222 -16.93 47.14 17.98
C THR A 222 -15.63 46.61 18.58
N ALA A 223 -15.68 46.23 19.85
CA ALA A 223 -14.59 45.60 20.59
C ALA A 223 -13.95 44.43 19.83
N GLY A 224 -12.62 44.32 19.91
CA GLY A 224 -11.82 43.29 19.23
C GLY A 224 -11.32 43.70 17.83
N LEU A 225 -11.92 44.71 17.20
CA LEU A 225 -11.32 45.38 16.05
C LEU A 225 -10.08 46.17 16.47
N VAL A 226 -9.08 46.28 15.58
CA VAL A 226 -7.86 47.04 15.84
C VAL A 226 -7.62 48.05 14.71
N LEU A 227 -7.59 49.34 15.04
CA LEU A 227 -7.29 50.41 14.07
C LEU A 227 -5.87 50.25 13.48
N ASP A 228 -5.74 50.36 12.16
CA ASP A 228 -4.47 50.66 11.51
C ASP A 228 -4.32 52.19 11.41
N PRO A 229 -3.54 52.86 12.28
CA PRO A 229 -3.41 54.32 12.26
C PRO A 229 -2.73 54.83 10.99
N ALA A 230 -1.91 54.01 10.31
CA ALA A 230 -1.27 54.39 9.05
C ALA A 230 -2.24 54.36 7.85
N SER A 231 -3.40 53.71 8.00
CA SER A 231 -4.47 53.72 6.99
C SER A 231 -5.35 54.97 7.02
N VAL A 232 -5.27 55.79 8.09
CA VAL A 232 -6.15 56.94 8.28
C VAL A 232 -5.79 58.04 7.28
N THR A 233 -6.74 58.37 6.41
CA THR A 233 -6.62 59.42 5.39
C THR A 233 -7.84 60.34 5.44
N VAL A 234 -7.60 61.63 5.29
CA VAL A 234 -8.64 62.65 5.12
C VAL A 234 -8.37 63.38 3.82
N ALA A 235 -9.40 63.54 3.00
CA ALA A 235 -9.39 64.39 1.82
C ALA A 235 -10.68 65.21 1.77
N TYR A 236 -10.76 66.21 0.90
CA TYR A 236 -12.03 66.82 0.53
C TYR A 236 -12.26 66.81 -0.99
N VAL A 237 -13.54 66.79 -1.35
CA VAL A 237 -14.05 66.84 -2.73
C VAL A 237 -15.08 67.97 -2.79
N LEU A 238 -15.00 68.90 -3.74
CA LEU A 238 -16.05 69.92 -3.87
C LEU A 238 -17.36 69.24 -4.27
N ALA A 239 -18.51 69.66 -3.71
CA ALA A 239 -19.79 68.99 -3.92
C ALA A 239 -20.20 68.91 -5.41
N LYS A 240 -19.81 69.90 -6.21
CA LYS A 240 -19.96 69.93 -7.68
C LYS A 240 -19.13 68.85 -8.42
N ASP A 241 -18.03 68.40 -7.83
CA ASP A 241 -17.06 67.46 -8.42
C ASP A 241 -17.28 66.03 -7.88
N TRP A 242 -18.25 65.83 -6.96
CA TRP A 242 -18.56 64.55 -6.31
C TRP A 242 -18.98 63.42 -7.28
N ALA A 243 -19.53 63.77 -8.44
CA ALA A 243 -19.80 62.86 -9.57
C ALA A 243 -20.46 61.52 -9.18
N GLY A 244 -21.50 61.54 -8.33
CA GLY A 244 -22.18 60.32 -7.91
C GLY A 244 -21.31 59.38 -7.04
N GLY A 245 -20.31 59.92 -6.33
CA GLY A 245 -19.30 59.15 -5.60
C GLY A 245 -18.13 58.68 -6.47
N LYS A 246 -18.17 58.92 -7.79
CA LYS A 246 -17.15 58.54 -8.79
C LYS A 246 -16.17 59.67 -9.08
N TYR A 247 -15.90 60.53 -8.08
CA TYR A 247 -15.04 61.71 -8.23
C TYR A 247 -13.60 61.32 -8.59
N THR A 248 -13.02 62.03 -9.56
CA THR A 248 -11.62 61.86 -9.99
C THR A 248 -10.69 62.94 -9.45
N VAL A 249 -11.26 63.98 -8.84
CA VAL A 249 -10.54 65.11 -8.23
C VAL A 249 -10.85 65.15 -6.74
N SER A 250 -9.80 65.11 -5.93
CA SER A 250 -9.88 65.31 -4.47
C SER A 250 -8.61 66.02 -4.00
N THR A 251 -8.65 66.68 -2.86
CA THR A 251 -7.48 67.27 -2.21
C THR A 251 -7.24 66.54 -0.89
N GLY A 252 -6.16 65.77 -0.82
CA GLY A 252 -5.72 65.11 0.40
C GLY A 252 -5.16 66.10 1.41
N LEU A 253 -5.49 65.89 2.68
CA LEU A 253 -4.91 66.60 3.81
C LEU A 253 -3.69 65.83 4.34
N GLN A 254 -2.69 66.53 4.85
CA GLN A 254 -1.50 65.94 5.44
C GLN A 254 -1.68 65.63 6.94
N SER A 255 -1.47 64.37 7.32
CA SER A 255 -1.52 63.94 8.72
C SER A 255 -0.40 64.59 9.54
N GLY A 256 -0.74 65.12 10.71
CA GLY A 256 0.17 65.83 11.61
C GLY A 256 0.34 67.33 11.32
N SER A 257 -0.28 67.87 10.26
CA SER A 257 -0.35 69.32 10.00
C SER A 257 -1.76 69.82 9.69
N ASP A 258 -2.47 69.12 8.82
CA ASP A 258 -3.79 69.54 8.32
C ASP A 258 -4.92 68.79 9.03
N PHE A 259 -4.61 67.61 9.57
CA PHE A 259 -5.45 66.88 10.50
C PHE A 259 -4.58 66.07 11.47
N THR A 260 -5.10 65.81 12.66
CA THR A 260 -4.46 65.02 13.71
C THR A 260 -5.33 63.84 14.12
N VAL A 261 -4.70 62.70 14.38
CA VAL A 261 -5.35 61.46 14.84
C VAL A 261 -4.87 61.19 16.27
N THR A 262 -5.79 61.02 17.20
CA THR A 262 -5.47 60.71 18.60
C THR A 262 -6.26 59.49 19.07
N GLU A 263 -5.58 58.48 19.60
CA GLU A 263 -6.25 57.34 20.24
C GLU A 263 -6.93 57.78 21.54
N VAL A 264 -8.19 57.40 21.73
CA VAL A 264 -8.98 57.64 22.96
C VAL A 264 -9.04 56.38 23.80
N SER A 265 -9.19 55.23 23.14
CA SER A 265 -9.12 53.88 23.71
C SER A 265 -8.78 52.87 22.60
N SER A 266 -8.62 51.61 22.95
CA SER A 266 -8.47 50.50 21.99
C SER A 266 -9.63 50.38 20.98
N GLU A 267 -10.78 50.99 21.27
CA GLU A 267 -12.03 50.91 20.50
C GLU A 267 -12.44 52.26 19.91
N SER A 268 -11.65 53.32 20.14
CA SER A 268 -12.04 54.69 19.77
C SER A 268 -10.86 55.61 19.53
N PHE A 269 -10.99 56.45 18.51
CA PHE A 269 -10.02 57.50 18.19
C PHE A 269 -10.74 58.79 17.80
N THR A 270 -10.03 59.91 17.90
CA THR A 270 -10.48 61.19 17.36
C THR A 270 -9.70 61.57 16.10
N VAL A 271 -10.40 62.24 15.19
CA VAL A 271 -9.82 62.98 14.06
C VAL A 271 -10.18 64.44 14.25
N THR A 272 -9.17 65.29 14.43
CA THR A 272 -9.33 66.74 14.42
C THR A 272 -8.86 67.26 13.07
N VAL A 273 -9.65 68.09 12.40
CA VAL A 273 -9.22 68.78 11.18
C VAL A 273 -8.66 70.13 11.60
N ASP A 274 -7.35 70.29 11.45
CA ASP A 274 -6.59 71.48 11.86
C ASP A 274 -6.49 72.53 10.71
N ALA A 275 -6.69 72.09 9.46
CA ALA A 275 -6.74 72.94 8.28
C ALA A 275 -8.07 73.72 8.17
N PRO A 276 -8.07 74.96 7.60
CA PRO A 276 -9.28 75.74 7.38
C PRO A 276 -10.34 74.99 6.55
N ILE A 277 -11.58 74.99 7.04
CA ILE A 277 -12.68 74.25 6.38
C ILE A 277 -13.10 74.91 5.06
N VAL A 278 -12.94 74.17 3.96
CA VAL A 278 -13.36 74.57 2.62
C VAL A 278 -14.89 74.45 2.52
N ALA A 279 -15.54 75.54 2.11
CA ALA A 279 -16.98 75.58 1.89
C ALA A 279 -17.41 74.76 0.65
N ASP A 280 -18.67 74.33 0.65
CA ASP A 280 -19.28 73.49 -0.41
C ASP A 280 -18.45 72.24 -0.77
N ALA A 281 -17.83 71.63 0.24
CA ALA A 281 -17.00 70.43 0.13
C ALA A 281 -17.55 69.26 0.95
N ILE A 282 -17.27 68.05 0.50
CA ILE A 282 -17.47 66.79 1.20
C ILE A 282 -16.10 66.30 1.67
N TYR A 283 -15.89 66.25 2.98
CA TYR A 283 -14.72 65.65 3.60
C TYR A 283 -14.90 64.13 3.62
N VAL A 284 -13.87 63.42 3.17
CA VAL A 284 -13.84 61.98 3.01
C VAL A 284 -12.77 61.45 3.94
N LEU A 285 -13.20 60.84 5.05
CA LEU A 285 -12.36 60.07 5.95
C LEU A 285 -12.40 58.60 5.50
N ARG A 286 -11.23 57.97 5.40
CA ARG A 286 -11.05 56.54 5.14
C ARG A 286 -10.00 55.98 6.10
N TYR A 287 -10.23 54.77 6.59
CA TYR A 287 -9.28 54.02 7.42
C TYR A 287 -9.67 52.53 7.41
N LYS A 288 -8.87 51.70 8.07
CA LYS A 288 -9.08 50.27 8.21
C LYS A 288 -9.01 49.85 9.67
N THR A 289 -9.76 48.82 10.00
CA THR A 289 -9.56 48.04 11.23
C THR A 289 -9.28 46.58 10.87
N ALA A 290 -8.26 45.97 11.47
CA ALA A 290 -8.06 44.53 11.39
C ALA A 290 -9.20 43.80 12.12
N LEU A 291 -9.62 42.66 11.56
CA LEU A 291 -10.57 41.75 12.19
C LEU A 291 -9.89 41.00 13.37
N PRO A 292 -10.64 40.61 14.41
CA PRO A 292 -10.10 39.79 15.50
C PRO A 292 -9.68 38.40 14.98
N ALA A 293 -8.66 37.81 15.61
CA ALA A 293 -8.06 36.55 15.16
C ALA A 293 -8.98 35.32 15.35
N ASP A 294 -10.03 35.46 16.16
CA ASP A 294 -11.05 34.46 16.46
C ASP A 294 -12.43 34.79 15.86
N VAL A 295 -12.47 35.71 14.87
CA VAL A 295 -13.68 36.07 14.12
C VAL A 295 -14.36 34.84 13.51
N ARG A 296 -15.69 34.85 13.52
CA ARG A 296 -16.55 33.76 13.04
C ARG A 296 -17.53 34.26 11.98
N PRO A 297 -18.00 33.38 11.08
CA PRO A 297 -19.15 33.66 10.25
C PRO A 297 -20.32 34.22 11.09
N ASP A 298 -21.04 35.17 10.52
CA ASP A 298 -22.16 35.92 11.12
C ASP A 298 -21.79 36.92 12.24
N ASP A 299 -20.52 37.08 12.61
CA ASP A 299 -20.09 38.15 13.52
C ASP A 299 -20.40 39.54 12.94
N ALA A 300 -21.05 40.39 13.72
CA ALA A 300 -21.58 41.68 13.28
C ALA A 300 -20.80 42.89 13.84
N PHE A 301 -20.02 43.54 12.98
CA PHE A 301 -19.18 44.68 13.34
C PHE A 301 -19.91 46.01 13.12
N HIS A 302 -20.07 46.76 14.20
CA HIS A 302 -20.74 48.05 14.24
C HIS A 302 -19.71 49.17 14.41
N ASN A 303 -20.01 50.35 13.88
CA ASN A 303 -19.11 51.49 13.99
C ASN A 303 -19.88 52.81 13.90
N THR A 304 -19.62 53.70 14.86
CA THR A 304 -20.33 54.98 15.03
C THR A 304 -19.33 56.13 15.07
N VAL A 305 -19.58 57.19 14.29
CA VAL A 305 -18.80 58.43 14.31
C VAL A 305 -19.66 59.60 14.76
N THR A 306 -19.15 60.34 15.74
CA THR A 306 -19.83 61.45 16.42
C THR A 306 -19.07 62.74 16.16
N GLY A 307 -19.74 63.72 15.56
CA GLY A 307 -19.29 65.11 15.51
C GLY A 307 -20.01 65.97 16.55
N SER A 308 -19.67 67.26 16.63
CA SER A 308 -20.17 68.18 17.68
C SER A 308 -21.70 68.30 17.83
N ARG A 309 -22.47 67.93 16.80
CA ARG A 309 -23.94 68.09 16.73
C ARG A 309 -24.64 66.97 15.94
N TRP A 310 -23.94 65.88 15.64
CA TRP A 310 -24.42 64.83 14.76
C TRP A 310 -23.75 63.50 15.08
N VAL A 311 -24.43 62.40 14.77
CA VAL A 311 -23.92 61.04 14.87
C VAL A 311 -24.26 60.35 13.54
N ALA A 312 -23.33 59.57 13.01
CA ALA A 312 -23.55 58.70 11.87
C ALA A 312 -23.04 57.29 12.18
N GLU A 313 -23.86 56.29 11.93
CA GLU A 313 -23.55 54.88 12.18
C GLU A 313 -23.45 54.14 10.85
N SER A 314 -22.60 53.13 10.77
CA SER A 314 -22.61 52.22 9.64
C SER A 314 -23.81 51.26 9.73
N THR A 315 -24.24 50.72 8.61
CA THR A 315 -24.86 49.38 8.63
C THR A 315 -23.88 48.38 9.27
N PRO A 316 -24.35 47.35 9.99
CA PRO A 316 -23.48 46.32 10.54
C PRO A 316 -22.73 45.60 9.41
N VAL A 317 -21.41 45.49 9.52
CA VAL A 317 -20.59 44.68 8.62
C VAL A 317 -20.62 43.26 9.14
N ILE A 318 -21.35 42.38 8.46
CA ILE A 318 -21.41 40.95 8.81
C ILE A 318 -20.21 40.25 8.20
N TYR A 319 -19.41 39.57 9.02
CA TYR A 319 -18.32 38.75 8.52
C TYR A 319 -18.85 37.46 7.91
N SER A 320 -18.30 37.11 6.76
CA SER A 320 -18.64 35.90 6.01
C SER A 320 -17.35 35.22 5.59
N GLN A 321 -17.24 33.93 5.86
CA GLN A 321 -16.15 33.08 5.42
C GLN A 321 -16.65 32.16 4.29
N GLY A 322 -15.73 31.65 3.47
CA GLY A 322 -15.95 30.45 2.70
C GLY A 322 -15.89 29.20 3.58
N GLY A 323 -16.38 28.09 3.04
CA GLY A 323 -16.48 26.82 3.75
C GLY A 323 -16.89 25.71 2.81
N GLY A 324 -16.93 24.48 3.31
CA GLY A 324 -17.46 23.37 2.54
C GLY A 324 -17.47 22.07 3.33
N ASP A 325 -18.22 21.12 2.78
CA ASP A 325 -18.30 19.75 3.25
C ASP A 325 -17.59 18.81 2.27
N GLY A 326 -17.42 17.57 2.69
CA GLY A 326 -17.02 16.47 1.82
C GLY A 326 -17.36 15.14 2.47
N GLU A 327 -17.94 14.22 1.72
CA GLU A 327 -18.21 12.86 2.14
C GLU A 327 -17.66 11.86 1.14
N GLY A 328 -17.39 10.64 1.60
CA GLY A 328 -16.97 9.53 0.78
C GLY A 328 -17.32 8.20 1.45
N VAL A 329 -17.33 7.13 0.67
CA VAL A 329 -17.63 5.78 1.15
C VAL A 329 -16.32 5.05 1.39
N ILE A 330 -16.12 4.44 2.57
CA ILE A 330 -15.00 3.50 2.75
C ILE A 330 -15.31 2.25 1.92
N PRO A 331 -14.55 1.94 0.86
CA PRO A 331 -14.87 0.82 0.00
C PRO A 331 -14.70 -0.49 0.75
N VAL A 332 -15.57 -1.46 0.46
CA VAL A 332 -15.57 -2.77 1.10
C VAL A 332 -15.07 -3.88 0.19
N GLY A 333 -14.63 -4.98 0.81
CA GLY A 333 -14.29 -6.25 0.18
C GLY A 333 -14.63 -7.41 1.11
N GLY A 334 -13.94 -8.53 0.95
CA GLY A 334 -14.16 -9.71 1.80
C GLY A 334 -13.10 -10.78 1.66
N PHE A 335 -13.36 -11.93 2.27
CA PHE A 335 -12.55 -13.13 2.11
C PHE A 335 -13.41 -14.39 2.15
N THR A 336 -12.90 -15.46 1.57
CA THR A 336 -13.48 -16.80 1.69
C THR A 336 -12.39 -17.80 2.07
N VAL A 337 -12.79 -18.84 2.81
CA VAL A 337 -11.95 -19.99 3.15
C VAL A 337 -12.62 -21.25 2.60
N THR A 338 -11.97 -21.88 1.63
CA THR A 338 -12.31 -23.23 1.16
C THR A 338 -11.58 -24.26 2.00
N LYS A 339 -12.30 -25.21 2.61
CA LYS A 339 -11.70 -26.30 3.38
C LYS A 339 -11.41 -27.51 2.49
N THR A 340 -10.22 -28.09 2.60
CA THR A 340 -9.85 -29.34 1.89
C THR A 340 -9.12 -30.32 2.82
N LEU A 341 -9.16 -31.60 2.44
CA LEU A 341 -8.43 -32.69 3.08
C LEU A 341 -7.46 -33.32 2.07
N SER A 342 -6.33 -33.82 2.55
CA SER A 342 -5.34 -34.52 1.71
C SER A 342 -4.62 -35.64 2.47
N GLY A 343 -3.93 -36.52 1.74
CA GLY A 343 -3.23 -37.67 2.32
C GLY A 343 -4.12 -38.91 2.54
N PRO A 344 -3.53 -40.07 2.87
CA PRO A 344 -4.24 -41.36 2.89
C PRO A 344 -5.33 -41.48 3.97
N GLY A 345 -5.30 -40.66 5.02
CA GLY A 345 -6.34 -40.66 6.06
C GLY A 345 -7.62 -39.93 5.67
N ALA A 346 -7.62 -39.16 4.57
CA ALA A 346 -8.71 -38.24 4.25
C ALA A 346 -10.06 -38.94 4.01
N ALA A 347 -10.04 -40.16 3.46
CA ALA A 347 -11.25 -40.96 3.22
C ALA A 347 -11.83 -41.63 4.48
N LEU A 348 -11.13 -41.57 5.62
CA LEU A 348 -11.63 -42.05 6.91
C LEU A 348 -12.31 -40.93 7.72
N VAL A 349 -12.18 -39.67 7.28
CA VAL A 349 -12.81 -38.52 7.93
C VAL A 349 -14.30 -38.48 7.52
N PRO A 350 -15.25 -38.44 8.47
CA PRO A 350 -16.68 -38.34 8.14
C PRO A 350 -17.01 -37.08 7.33
N ASP A 351 -17.86 -37.19 6.31
CA ASP A 351 -18.26 -36.07 5.43
C ASP A 351 -18.96 -34.92 6.19
N ASP A 352 -19.59 -35.23 7.32
CA ASP A 352 -20.25 -34.26 8.20
C ASP A 352 -19.30 -33.58 9.20
N ARG A 353 -18.01 -34.00 9.26
CA ARG A 353 -17.01 -33.42 10.16
C ARG A 353 -16.78 -31.94 9.87
N GLU A 354 -17.06 -31.12 10.88
CA GLU A 354 -16.81 -29.68 10.86
C GLU A 354 -15.40 -29.35 11.34
N PHE A 355 -14.74 -28.47 10.59
CA PHE A 355 -13.47 -27.83 10.89
C PHE A 355 -13.76 -26.36 11.21
N ARG A 356 -13.17 -25.82 12.28
CA ARG A 356 -13.41 -24.44 12.69
C ARG A 356 -12.18 -23.58 12.46
N VAL A 357 -12.38 -22.49 11.73
CA VAL A 357 -11.33 -21.51 11.41
C VAL A 357 -11.66 -20.24 12.16
N ALA A 358 -10.86 -19.93 13.18
CA ALA A 358 -10.96 -18.66 13.88
C ALA A 358 -10.44 -17.55 12.97
N TYR A 359 -11.11 -16.40 13.01
CA TYR A 359 -10.67 -15.17 12.38
C TYR A 359 -10.67 -14.02 13.39
N SER A 360 -9.74 -13.09 13.22
CA SER A 360 -9.74 -11.83 13.96
C SER A 360 -9.26 -10.65 13.14
N TYR A 361 -9.82 -9.47 13.39
CA TYR A 361 -9.43 -8.21 12.74
C TYR A 361 -9.74 -7.02 13.64
N GLN A 362 -9.19 -5.84 13.33
CA GLN A 362 -9.50 -4.59 14.04
C GLN A 362 -10.63 -3.83 13.34
N ARG A 363 -11.60 -3.33 14.12
CA ARG A 363 -12.63 -2.38 13.66
C ARG A 363 -12.81 -1.30 14.74
N ALA A 364 -12.69 -0.03 14.36
CA ALA A 364 -12.81 1.11 15.27
C ALA A 364 -11.95 1.00 16.57
N GLY A 365 -10.74 0.45 16.45
CA GLY A 365 -9.82 0.24 17.59
C GLY A 365 -10.19 -0.93 18.52
N GLN A 366 -11.13 -1.79 18.13
CA GLN A 366 -11.51 -2.99 18.87
C GLN A 366 -11.22 -4.25 18.05
N THR A 367 -10.74 -5.31 18.71
CA THR A 367 -10.63 -6.64 18.11
C THR A 367 -12.03 -7.23 17.92
N VAL A 368 -12.36 -7.57 16.68
CA VAL A 368 -13.49 -8.43 16.33
C VAL A 368 -12.96 -9.84 16.12
N GLU A 369 -13.61 -10.83 16.73
CA GLU A 369 -13.26 -12.25 16.64
C GLU A 369 -14.48 -13.07 16.24
N GLY A 370 -14.26 -14.20 15.57
CA GLY A 370 -15.31 -15.17 15.25
C GLY A 370 -14.75 -16.45 14.65
N GLU A 371 -15.63 -17.39 14.29
CA GLU A 371 -15.26 -18.68 13.71
C GLU A 371 -16.07 -18.95 12.44
N LEU A 372 -15.45 -19.59 11.45
CA LEU A 372 -16.12 -20.23 10.31
C LEU A 372 -16.22 -21.73 10.57
N ALA A 373 -17.39 -22.34 10.36
CA ALA A 373 -17.60 -23.78 10.47
C ALA A 373 -17.73 -24.40 9.07
N LEU A 374 -16.74 -25.21 8.68
CA LEU A 374 -16.54 -25.71 7.32
C LEU A 374 -16.43 -27.23 7.29
N ARG A 375 -17.15 -27.88 6.38
CA ARG A 375 -16.90 -29.28 6.00
C ARG A 375 -15.91 -29.38 4.85
N SER A 376 -15.37 -30.57 4.59
CA SER A 376 -14.49 -30.80 3.43
C SER A 376 -15.19 -30.39 2.13
N GLY A 377 -14.52 -29.59 1.30
CA GLY A 377 -15.06 -29.01 0.05
C GLY A 377 -15.97 -27.79 0.24
N GLN A 378 -16.37 -27.45 1.47
CA GLN A 378 -17.18 -26.25 1.74
C GLN A 378 -16.32 -24.98 1.61
N THR A 379 -16.97 -23.88 1.23
CA THR A 379 -16.42 -22.52 1.26
C THR A 379 -17.34 -21.61 2.04
N ASP A 380 -16.79 -20.77 2.91
CA ASP A 380 -17.51 -19.77 3.70
C ASP A 380 -16.58 -18.57 4.00
N GLY A 381 -17.09 -17.45 4.51
CA GLY A 381 -16.26 -16.29 4.84
C GLY A 381 -17.04 -15.01 5.10
N LEU A 382 -16.32 -13.89 5.21
CA LEU A 382 -16.90 -12.58 5.50
C LEU A 382 -16.86 -11.67 4.28
N LYS A 383 -17.92 -10.88 4.14
CA LYS A 383 -18.08 -9.80 3.17
C LYS A 383 -18.25 -8.47 3.91
N ASP A 384 -18.32 -7.37 3.16
CA ASP A 384 -18.58 -6.02 3.67
C ASP A 384 -17.56 -5.58 4.74
N LEU A 385 -16.30 -6.01 4.57
CA LEU A 385 -15.15 -5.60 5.36
C LEU A 385 -14.49 -4.37 4.72
N PRO A 386 -14.19 -3.29 5.47
CA PRO A 386 -13.47 -2.14 4.95
C PRO A 386 -12.15 -2.51 4.28
N ALA A 387 -11.82 -1.86 3.16
CA ALA A 387 -10.49 -1.97 2.55
C ALA A 387 -9.39 -1.56 3.55
N GLY A 388 -8.23 -2.21 3.45
CA GLY A 388 -7.14 -2.08 4.42
C GLY A 388 -7.34 -2.92 5.69
N THR A 389 -8.52 -3.52 5.93
CA THR A 389 -8.70 -4.46 7.06
C THR A 389 -7.71 -5.62 6.94
N VAL A 390 -6.88 -5.81 7.96
CA VAL A 390 -6.02 -6.98 8.08
C VAL A 390 -6.74 -8.04 8.90
N VAL A 391 -7.01 -9.19 8.29
CA VAL A 391 -7.64 -10.36 8.94
C VAL A 391 -6.58 -11.40 9.22
N THR A 392 -6.52 -11.89 10.46
CA THR A 392 -5.74 -13.06 10.86
C THR A 392 -6.65 -14.28 10.86
N LEU A 393 -6.14 -15.42 10.38
CA LEU A 393 -6.83 -16.71 10.30
C LEU A 393 -6.00 -17.78 11.01
N SER A 394 -6.64 -18.62 11.81
CA SER A 394 -6.02 -19.81 12.41
C SER A 394 -7.02 -20.96 12.45
N GLU A 395 -6.55 -22.20 12.22
CA GLU A 395 -7.41 -23.36 12.42
C GLU A 395 -7.44 -23.74 13.90
N ILE A 396 -8.65 -23.92 14.44
CA ILE A 396 -8.84 -24.56 15.74
C ILE A 396 -8.58 -26.05 15.57
N THR A 397 -7.62 -26.59 16.34
CA THR A 397 -7.18 -27.98 16.27
C THR A 397 -8.35 -28.95 16.11
N PRO A 398 -8.44 -29.68 14.98
CA PRO A 398 -9.54 -30.60 14.74
C PRO A 398 -9.59 -31.69 15.82
N ALA A 399 -10.79 -32.10 16.20
CA ALA A 399 -10.95 -33.28 17.04
C ALA A 399 -10.39 -34.53 16.35
N ASP A 400 -9.91 -35.49 17.13
CA ASP A 400 -9.39 -36.74 16.61
C ASP A 400 -10.44 -37.52 15.78
N VAL A 401 -9.93 -38.41 14.93
CA VAL A 401 -10.71 -39.37 14.13
C VAL A 401 -10.00 -40.71 14.25
N ASP A 402 -10.72 -41.76 14.63
CA ASP A 402 -10.17 -43.11 14.72
C ASP A 402 -9.55 -43.52 13.38
N GLY A 403 -8.31 -44.01 13.41
CA GLY A 403 -7.58 -44.41 12.20
C GLY A 403 -6.82 -43.27 11.51
N VAL A 404 -6.95 -42.01 11.95
CA VAL A 404 -6.32 -40.83 11.31
C VAL A 404 -5.37 -40.12 12.26
N THR A 405 -4.24 -39.64 11.72
CA THR A 405 -3.36 -38.68 12.38
C THR A 405 -3.29 -37.40 11.56
N TRP A 406 -3.69 -36.27 12.18
CA TRP A 406 -3.60 -34.93 11.60
C TRP A 406 -2.14 -34.49 11.44
N GLN A 407 -1.82 -33.88 10.31
CA GLN A 407 -0.57 -33.15 10.08
C GLN A 407 -0.79 -31.64 10.25
N ALA A 408 0.28 -30.85 10.21
CA ALA A 408 0.18 -29.40 10.28
C ALA A 408 -0.74 -28.84 9.16
N PRO A 409 -1.70 -27.95 9.48
CA PRO A 409 -2.58 -27.35 8.49
C PRO A 409 -1.80 -26.41 7.56
N VAL A 410 -2.25 -26.32 6.30
CA VAL A 410 -1.63 -25.49 5.27
C VAL A 410 -2.64 -24.51 4.71
N PHE A 411 -2.43 -23.22 4.99
CA PHE A 411 -3.12 -22.13 4.31
C PHE A 411 -2.45 -21.80 2.98
N SER A 412 -3.21 -21.35 1.98
CA SER A 412 -2.71 -20.95 0.67
C SER A 412 -3.69 -20.04 -0.07
N GLY A 413 -3.22 -19.26 -1.04
CA GLY A 413 -4.04 -18.38 -1.86
C GLY A 413 -3.26 -17.15 -2.34
N THR A 414 -3.78 -16.47 -3.38
CA THR A 414 -3.20 -15.20 -3.84
C THR A 414 -3.50 -14.11 -2.82
N GLY A 415 -2.47 -13.38 -2.35
CA GLY A 415 -2.62 -12.37 -1.30
C GLY A 415 -2.69 -12.92 0.13
N VAL A 416 -2.39 -14.21 0.33
CA VAL A 416 -2.35 -14.87 1.65
C VAL A 416 -0.91 -14.92 2.14
N ALA A 417 -0.63 -14.26 3.26
CA ALA A 417 0.67 -14.30 3.94
C ALA A 417 0.63 -15.36 5.06
N ILE A 418 1.49 -16.38 4.98
CA ILE A 418 1.49 -17.49 5.93
C ILE A 418 2.18 -17.09 7.23
N THR A 419 1.58 -17.45 8.36
CA THR A 419 2.12 -17.25 9.71
C THR A 419 2.28 -18.59 10.43
N ASP A 420 2.97 -18.61 11.57
CA ASP A 420 3.08 -19.84 12.37
C ASP A 420 1.70 -20.25 12.90
N GLY A 421 1.23 -21.44 12.50
CA GLY A 421 -0.12 -21.95 12.80
C GLY A 421 -1.28 -21.26 12.07
N GLY A 422 -1.05 -20.39 11.09
CA GLY A 422 -2.13 -19.58 10.50
C GLY A 422 -1.79 -18.85 9.20
N ALA A 423 -2.58 -17.81 8.92
CA ALA A 423 -2.34 -16.86 7.83
C ALA A 423 -2.86 -15.46 8.16
N THR A 424 -2.39 -14.47 7.43
CA THR A 424 -2.95 -13.10 7.39
C THR A 424 -3.27 -12.69 5.96
N ILE A 425 -4.32 -11.87 5.82
CA ILE A 425 -4.78 -11.31 4.55
C ILE A 425 -5.11 -9.83 4.73
N THR A 426 -4.99 -9.02 3.67
CA THR A 426 -5.43 -7.62 3.66
C THR A 426 -6.58 -7.48 2.67
N ILE A 427 -7.71 -6.94 3.12
CA ILE A 427 -8.89 -6.71 2.29
C ILE A 427 -8.64 -5.54 1.34
N ALA A 428 -8.90 -5.72 0.05
CA ALA A 428 -8.74 -4.67 -0.97
C ALA A 428 -10.11 -4.13 -1.45
N ARG A 429 -10.10 -2.90 -1.97
CA ARG A 429 -11.25 -2.19 -2.56
C ARG A 429 -11.99 -3.10 -3.56
N GLY A 430 -13.25 -3.45 -3.26
CA GLY A 430 -14.12 -4.23 -4.15
C GLY A 430 -13.71 -5.69 -4.38
N ALA A 431 -12.77 -6.25 -3.61
CA ALA A 431 -12.18 -7.55 -3.87
C ALA A 431 -12.42 -8.58 -2.75
N THR A 432 -12.54 -9.86 -3.13
CA THR A 432 -12.64 -10.99 -2.21
C THR A 432 -11.38 -11.83 -2.27
N VAL A 433 -10.66 -11.97 -1.14
CA VAL A 433 -9.47 -12.83 -1.05
C VAL A 433 -9.88 -14.28 -0.88
N ALA A 434 -9.52 -15.14 -1.83
CA ALA A 434 -9.81 -16.58 -1.76
C ALA A 434 -8.67 -17.34 -1.07
N VAL A 435 -8.95 -17.93 0.08
CA VAL A 435 -8.04 -18.72 0.91
C VAL A 435 -8.42 -20.19 0.81
N THR A 436 -7.44 -21.09 0.71
CA THR A 436 -7.63 -22.54 0.85
C THR A 436 -6.91 -23.02 2.10
N LEU A 437 -7.65 -23.69 2.99
CA LEU A 437 -7.12 -24.39 4.16
C LEU A 437 -7.12 -25.89 3.90
N THR A 438 -5.94 -26.47 3.76
CA THR A 438 -5.72 -27.91 3.53
C THR A 438 -5.24 -28.58 4.81
N ASN A 439 -5.91 -29.66 5.23
CA ASN A 439 -5.36 -30.53 6.29
C ASN A 439 -4.81 -31.82 5.68
N PRO A 440 -3.50 -32.05 5.75
CA PRO A 440 -2.93 -33.34 5.42
C PRO A 440 -3.19 -34.34 6.56
N THR A 441 -3.36 -35.60 6.17
CA THR A 441 -3.69 -36.72 7.05
C THR A 441 -2.79 -37.90 6.76
N THR A 442 -2.47 -38.67 7.79
CA THR A 442 -1.90 -40.02 7.66
C THR A 442 -2.83 -41.03 8.33
N VAL A 443 -2.68 -42.32 8.00
CA VAL A 443 -3.42 -43.41 8.65
C VAL A 443 -2.67 -43.97 9.85
N THR A 444 -3.38 -44.44 10.87
CA THR A 444 -2.78 -44.94 12.13
C THR A 444 -3.56 -46.15 12.68
N PRO A 445 -2.92 -47.31 12.88
CA PRO A 445 -1.51 -47.61 12.60
C PRO A 445 -1.19 -47.52 11.09
N PRO A 446 0.06 -47.27 10.69
CA PRO A 446 0.47 -47.33 9.29
C PRO A 446 0.17 -48.71 8.68
N PRO A 447 -0.18 -48.79 7.39
CA PRO A 447 -0.45 -50.06 6.74
C PRO A 447 0.81 -50.92 6.70
N VAL A 448 0.62 -52.23 6.83
CA VAL A 448 1.69 -53.23 6.87
C VAL A 448 1.45 -54.37 5.90
N GLY A 449 2.52 -55.14 5.64
CA GLY A 449 2.51 -56.39 4.89
C GLY A 449 3.68 -57.28 5.32
N GLY A 450 4.05 -58.25 4.50
CA GLY A 450 5.12 -59.20 4.84
C GLY A 450 5.74 -59.91 3.64
N PHE A 451 6.65 -60.83 3.93
CA PHE A 451 7.21 -61.76 2.95
C PHE A 451 7.47 -63.13 3.58
N THR A 452 7.51 -64.17 2.77
CA THR A 452 7.91 -65.53 3.16
C THR A 452 8.91 -66.11 2.18
N VAL A 453 9.83 -66.93 2.66
CA VAL A 453 10.85 -67.63 1.87
C VAL A 453 10.64 -69.13 2.04
N THR A 454 10.16 -69.81 1.00
CA THR A 454 10.05 -71.27 0.95
C THR A 454 11.35 -71.87 0.44
N LYS A 455 11.94 -72.80 1.19
CA LYS A 455 13.19 -73.46 0.79
C LYS A 455 12.93 -74.69 -0.06
N LYS A 456 13.62 -74.79 -1.20
CA LYS A 456 13.60 -75.96 -2.09
C LYS A 456 15.02 -76.48 -2.34
N VAL A 457 15.16 -77.81 -2.37
CA VAL A 457 16.40 -78.49 -2.79
C VAL A 457 16.06 -79.38 -3.99
N THR A 458 16.88 -79.31 -5.04
CA THR A 458 16.67 -80.02 -6.31
C THR A 458 17.99 -80.59 -6.84
N GLY A 459 17.94 -81.32 -7.96
CA GLY A 459 19.11 -81.87 -8.63
C GLY A 459 19.47 -83.30 -8.17
N ALA A 460 20.54 -83.85 -8.74
CA ALA A 460 20.86 -85.28 -8.63
C ALA A 460 21.38 -85.70 -7.24
N GLY A 461 21.87 -84.76 -6.43
CA GLY A 461 22.32 -85.02 -5.06
C GLY A 461 21.24 -84.79 -4.00
N ALA A 462 20.01 -84.41 -4.37
CA ALA A 462 19.01 -83.91 -3.42
C ALA A 462 18.57 -84.96 -2.38
N SER A 463 18.58 -86.24 -2.75
CA SER A 463 18.29 -87.36 -1.85
C SER A 463 19.41 -87.68 -0.84
N LEU A 464 20.61 -87.14 -1.03
CA LEU A 464 21.73 -87.26 -0.10
C LEU A 464 21.74 -86.14 0.96
N VAL A 465 20.97 -85.07 0.75
CA VAL A 465 20.86 -83.95 1.69
C VAL A 465 20.02 -84.40 2.91
N PRO A 466 20.57 -84.39 4.14
CA PRO A 466 19.83 -84.83 5.31
C PRO A 466 18.59 -83.97 5.54
N ALA A 467 17.47 -84.59 5.95
CA ALA A 467 16.22 -83.86 6.23
C ALA A 467 16.35 -82.82 7.36
N HIS A 468 17.38 -82.92 8.20
CA HIS A 468 17.70 -81.95 9.25
C HIS A 468 18.65 -80.82 8.78
N GLN A 469 19.15 -80.85 7.54
CA GLN A 469 20.01 -79.80 6.99
C GLN A 469 19.27 -78.46 6.95
N THR A 470 19.87 -77.46 7.57
CA THR A 470 19.37 -76.08 7.59
C THR A 470 20.05 -75.21 6.52
N PHE A 471 19.32 -74.21 6.07
CA PHE A 471 19.74 -73.19 5.12
C PHE A 471 19.46 -71.83 5.73
N THR A 472 20.41 -70.90 5.61
CA THR A 472 20.33 -69.60 6.28
C THR A 472 20.20 -68.49 5.25
N VAL A 473 19.10 -67.74 5.33
CA VAL A 473 18.83 -66.59 4.46
C VAL A 473 18.97 -65.32 5.30
N ALA A 474 20.02 -64.55 5.06
CA ALA A 474 20.16 -63.23 5.64
C ALA A 474 19.17 -62.28 4.96
N TYR A 475 18.48 -61.47 5.75
CA TYR A 475 17.66 -60.36 5.27
C TYR A 475 18.17 -59.02 5.78
N SER A 476 17.91 -57.96 5.03
CA SER A 476 18.12 -56.59 5.47
C SER A 476 17.13 -55.61 4.84
N TYR A 477 16.69 -54.63 5.61
CA TYR A 477 15.82 -53.53 5.19
C TYR A 477 16.09 -52.29 6.04
N GLU A 478 15.56 -51.13 5.64
CA GLU A 478 15.58 -49.93 6.48
C GLU A 478 14.23 -49.71 7.16
N LEU A 479 14.26 -49.35 8.44
CA LEU A 479 13.09 -48.97 9.24
C LEU A 479 13.38 -47.64 9.93
N ALA A 480 12.55 -46.62 9.69
CA ALA A 480 12.78 -45.26 10.19
C ALA A 480 14.22 -44.72 9.92
N GLY A 481 14.79 -45.05 8.76
CA GLY A 481 16.15 -44.66 8.38
C GLY A 481 17.28 -45.41 9.10
N GLN A 482 16.98 -46.53 9.78
CA GLN A 482 17.97 -47.39 10.43
C GLN A 482 18.02 -48.78 9.76
N PRO A 483 19.21 -49.34 9.48
CA PRO A 483 19.34 -50.63 8.81
C PRO A 483 19.09 -51.80 9.77
N VAL A 484 17.99 -52.50 9.57
CA VAL A 484 17.64 -53.75 10.26
C VAL A 484 18.25 -54.93 9.49
N ARG A 485 18.81 -55.90 10.22
CA ARG A 485 19.37 -57.14 9.67
C ARG A 485 18.99 -58.34 10.53
N GLY A 486 18.78 -59.49 9.90
CA GLY A 486 18.54 -60.76 10.59
C GLY A 486 18.68 -61.95 9.66
N GLU A 487 18.37 -63.13 10.16
CA GLU A 487 18.57 -64.40 9.45
C GLU A 487 17.36 -65.33 9.64
N LEU A 488 16.81 -65.85 8.54
CA LEU A 488 15.84 -66.93 8.53
C LEU A 488 16.60 -68.26 8.44
N THR A 489 16.18 -69.27 9.21
CA THR A 489 16.77 -70.62 9.17
C THR A 489 15.70 -71.63 8.79
N LEU A 490 15.90 -72.32 7.66
CA LEU A 490 14.89 -73.17 7.01
C LEU A 490 15.46 -74.56 6.71
N ARG A 491 14.64 -75.62 6.78
CA ARG A 491 14.92 -76.91 6.14
C ARG A 491 14.25 -77.00 4.77
N ALA A 492 14.61 -78.01 3.99
CA ALA A 492 13.98 -78.24 2.69
C ALA A 492 12.46 -78.50 2.84
N GLY A 493 11.65 -77.67 2.17
CA GLY A 493 10.18 -77.71 2.24
C GLY A 493 9.56 -76.77 3.27
N GLU A 494 10.33 -76.18 4.19
CA GLU A 494 9.85 -75.19 5.16
C GLU A 494 9.75 -73.78 4.56
N SER A 495 8.95 -72.93 5.20
CA SER A 495 8.75 -71.52 4.83
C SER A 495 8.81 -70.65 6.09
N GLU A 496 9.62 -69.60 6.05
CA GLU A 496 9.84 -68.65 7.14
C GLU A 496 9.86 -67.22 6.59
N GLY A 497 9.61 -66.20 7.40
CA GLY A 497 9.48 -64.84 6.91
C GLY A 497 9.24 -63.79 7.98
N LEU A 498 8.89 -62.58 7.55
CA LEU A 498 8.47 -61.48 8.43
C LEU A 498 7.09 -60.98 8.01
N ALA A 499 6.26 -60.71 9.02
CA ALA A 499 5.00 -59.98 8.89
C ALA A 499 5.14 -58.57 9.48
N ASP A 500 4.07 -57.79 9.41
CA ASP A 500 3.93 -56.47 10.04
C ASP A 500 5.01 -55.44 9.68
N LEU A 501 5.61 -55.59 8.48
CA LEU A 501 6.55 -54.62 7.92
C LEU A 501 5.77 -53.44 7.28
N PRO A 502 6.16 -52.17 7.50
CA PRO A 502 5.50 -51.04 6.86
C PRO A 502 5.50 -51.14 5.33
N VAL A 503 4.39 -50.71 4.71
CA VAL A 503 4.29 -50.65 3.24
C VAL A 503 5.38 -49.75 2.65
N GLY A 504 5.95 -50.19 1.53
CA GLY A 504 7.10 -49.54 0.88
C GLY A 504 8.46 -49.97 1.43
N THR A 505 8.53 -50.77 2.49
CA THR A 505 9.80 -51.36 2.97
C THR A 505 10.42 -52.21 1.87
N VAL A 506 11.66 -51.90 1.49
CA VAL A 506 12.45 -52.70 0.55
C VAL A 506 13.30 -53.71 1.33
N VAL A 507 13.02 -54.99 1.14
CA VAL A 507 13.74 -56.10 1.77
C VAL A 507 14.71 -56.71 0.78
N THR A 508 15.98 -56.81 1.17
CA THR A 508 17.03 -57.57 0.47
C THR A 508 17.19 -58.94 1.15
N LEU A 509 17.33 -60.00 0.35
CA LEU A 509 17.52 -61.39 0.76
C LEU A 509 18.80 -61.95 0.14
N ARG A 510 19.61 -62.65 0.93
CA ARG A 510 20.82 -63.35 0.47
C ARG A 510 21.00 -64.67 1.22
N GLU A 511 21.20 -65.76 0.47
CA GLU A 511 21.54 -67.03 1.11
C GLU A 511 23.02 -67.02 1.56
N LYS A 512 23.29 -67.55 2.76
CA LYS A 512 24.64 -67.96 3.15
C LYS A 512 24.97 -69.32 2.52
N ALA A 513 26.24 -69.52 2.17
CA ALA A 513 26.71 -70.80 1.64
C ALA A 513 26.28 -71.97 2.55
N PRO A 514 25.53 -72.98 2.03
CA PRO A 514 25.09 -74.12 2.83
C PRO A 514 26.27 -74.93 3.36
N SER A 515 26.08 -75.61 4.49
CA SER A 515 27.05 -76.58 4.99
C SER A 515 27.36 -77.66 3.94
N ALA A 516 28.61 -78.13 3.90
CA ALA A 516 28.99 -79.24 3.05
C ALA A 516 28.24 -80.52 3.48
N VAL A 517 27.72 -81.26 2.50
CA VAL A 517 27.11 -82.59 2.68
C VAL A 517 27.96 -83.57 1.88
N GLU A 518 28.29 -84.72 2.49
CA GLU A 518 29.11 -85.73 1.84
C GLU A 518 28.45 -86.26 0.55
N GLY A 519 29.21 -86.32 -0.55
CA GLY A 519 28.69 -86.72 -1.85
C GLY A 519 27.82 -85.68 -2.57
N VAL A 520 27.67 -84.46 -2.05
CA VAL A 520 26.86 -83.40 -2.65
C VAL A 520 27.70 -82.18 -3.03
N THR A 521 27.65 -81.82 -4.32
CA THR A 521 28.15 -80.53 -4.82
C THR A 521 26.98 -79.56 -4.96
N TRP A 522 27.02 -78.44 -4.23
CA TRP A 522 26.05 -77.33 -4.36
C TRP A 522 26.33 -76.50 -5.61
N LYS A 523 25.28 -76.13 -6.35
CA LYS A 523 25.31 -75.07 -7.38
C LYS A 523 24.85 -73.73 -6.80
N SER A 524 25.00 -72.65 -7.56
CA SER A 524 24.50 -71.32 -7.18
C SER A 524 23.00 -71.35 -6.85
N PRO A 525 22.57 -70.69 -5.76
CA PRO A 525 21.15 -70.61 -5.39
C PRO A 525 20.36 -69.78 -6.41
N ARG A 526 19.04 -70.01 -6.47
CA ARG A 526 18.11 -69.25 -7.30
C ARG A 526 16.90 -68.80 -6.49
N PHE A 527 16.66 -67.50 -6.45
CA PHE A 527 15.41 -66.93 -5.93
C PHE A 527 14.38 -66.81 -7.07
N THR A 528 13.11 -67.02 -6.76
CA THR A 528 11.97 -66.79 -7.67
C THR A 528 10.73 -66.38 -6.88
N GLY A 529 9.92 -65.46 -7.39
CA GLY A 529 8.63 -65.08 -6.81
C GLY A 529 7.96 -63.98 -7.62
N ALA A 530 6.66 -63.75 -7.40
CA ALA A 530 5.98 -62.62 -8.01
C ALA A 530 6.32 -61.34 -7.22
N GLY A 531 6.75 -60.27 -7.90
CA GLY A 531 7.24 -59.04 -7.24
C GLY A 531 8.61 -59.19 -6.57
N VAL A 532 9.42 -60.15 -7.01
CA VAL A 532 10.78 -60.40 -6.50
C VAL A 532 11.78 -60.10 -7.62
N ASP A 533 12.60 -59.07 -7.43
CA ASP A 533 13.70 -58.72 -8.32
C ASP A 533 14.94 -59.55 -7.96
N VAL A 534 15.47 -60.32 -8.91
CA VAL A 534 16.57 -61.27 -8.67
C VAL A 534 17.87 -60.70 -9.21
N GLY A 535 18.90 -60.63 -8.35
CA GLY A 535 20.26 -60.25 -8.71
C GLY A 535 21.21 -61.45 -8.70
N ASP A 536 22.47 -61.23 -9.08
CA ASP A 536 23.48 -62.29 -9.20
C ASP A 536 23.78 -63.02 -7.88
N ASP A 537 23.52 -62.36 -6.75
CA ASP A 537 23.98 -62.77 -5.42
C ASP A 537 22.87 -62.68 -4.34
N GLY A 538 21.60 -62.56 -4.75
CA GLY A 538 20.45 -62.35 -3.85
C GLY A 538 19.15 -61.96 -4.57
N ALA A 539 18.19 -61.46 -3.81
CA ALA A 539 16.94 -60.91 -4.34
C ALA A 539 16.45 -59.72 -3.51
N THR A 540 15.67 -58.82 -4.12
CA THR A 540 14.99 -57.70 -3.48
C THR A 540 13.48 -57.76 -3.71
N LEU A 541 12.69 -57.30 -2.75
CA LEU A 541 11.24 -57.18 -2.83
C LEU A 541 10.74 -55.95 -2.07
N THR A 542 9.60 -55.41 -2.46
CA THR A 542 8.95 -54.28 -1.77
C THR A 542 7.67 -54.76 -1.09
N ILE A 543 7.46 -54.37 0.16
CA ILE A 543 6.28 -54.73 0.93
C ILE A 543 5.05 -53.91 0.47
N SER A 544 3.97 -54.62 0.17
CA SER A 544 2.67 -54.06 -0.26
C SER A 544 1.61 -54.24 0.83
N GLU A 545 0.61 -53.36 0.84
CA GLU A 545 -0.46 -53.34 1.84
C GLU A 545 -1.24 -54.66 1.91
N GLY A 546 -1.36 -55.23 3.11
CA GLY A 546 -2.11 -56.46 3.38
C GLY A 546 -1.57 -57.72 2.70
N ALA A 547 -0.45 -57.63 1.96
CA ALA A 547 0.08 -58.71 1.14
C ALA A 547 1.28 -59.39 1.79
N THR A 548 1.44 -60.69 1.54
CA THR A 548 2.65 -61.44 1.85
C THR A 548 3.34 -61.86 0.56
N VAL A 549 4.54 -61.32 0.30
CA VAL A 549 5.33 -61.67 -0.90
C VAL A 549 5.94 -63.06 -0.75
N GLY A 550 5.49 -64.01 -1.57
CA GLY A 550 6.00 -65.37 -1.58
C GLY A 550 7.27 -65.52 -2.42
N VAL A 551 8.40 -65.80 -1.77
CA VAL A 551 9.71 -66.07 -2.37
C VAL A 551 10.00 -67.57 -2.27
N VAL A 552 10.56 -68.15 -3.33
CA VAL A 552 11.08 -69.53 -3.33
C VAL A 552 12.59 -69.49 -3.56
N LEU A 553 13.35 -70.04 -2.62
CA LEU A 553 14.80 -70.20 -2.70
C LEU A 553 15.13 -71.65 -3.07
N THR A 554 15.63 -71.86 -4.28
CA THR A 554 16.00 -73.19 -4.80
C THR A 554 17.51 -73.38 -4.85
N ASN A 555 18.01 -74.42 -4.19
CA ASN A 555 19.41 -74.86 -4.36
C ASN A 555 19.45 -76.16 -5.14
N GLU A 556 20.18 -76.15 -6.25
CA GLU A 556 20.38 -77.31 -7.09
C GLU A 556 21.67 -78.05 -6.67
N THR A 557 21.62 -79.38 -6.71
CA THR A 557 22.69 -80.28 -6.28
C THR A 557 23.17 -81.17 -7.43
N ALA A 558 24.43 -81.58 -7.37
CA ALA A 558 24.98 -82.68 -8.15
C ALA A 558 25.63 -83.71 -7.22
N VAL A 559 25.75 -84.96 -7.67
CA VAL A 559 26.50 -85.98 -6.94
C VAL A 559 28.00 -85.75 -7.14
N THR A 560 28.77 -85.68 -6.07
CA THR A 560 30.23 -85.62 -6.12
C THR A 560 30.78 -87.02 -6.40
N PRO A 561 31.60 -87.23 -7.46
CA PRO A 561 32.22 -88.54 -7.70
C PRO A 561 33.17 -88.91 -6.55
N PRO A 562 33.30 -90.21 -6.19
CA PRO A 562 34.29 -90.63 -5.21
C PRO A 562 35.71 -90.33 -5.71
N PRO A 563 36.66 -89.96 -4.83
CA PRO A 563 38.05 -89.76 -5.22
C PRO A 563 38.64 -91.07 -5.79
N PRO A 564 39.47 -91.01 -6.85
CA PRO A 564 40.05 -92.21 -7.46
C PRO A 564 40.98 -92.96 -6.48
N PRO A 565 41.05 -94.30 -6.52
CA PRO A 565 41.75 -95.06 -5.49
C PRO A 565 43.28 -95.02 -5.63
N GLY A 566 43.96 -94.33 -4.70
CA GLY A 566 45.32 -94.64 -4.22
C GLY A 566 46.52 -94.33 -5.14
N GLY A 567 47.43 -93.47 -4.67
CA GLY A 567 48.73 -93.26 -5.31
C GLY A 567 49.58 -92.19 -4.62
N GLU A 568 50.37 -92.58 -3.62
CA GLU A 568 51.42 -91.75 -3.01
C GLU A 568 52.75 -91.94 -3.76
N LEU A 569 53.45 -90.85 -4.12
CA LEU A 569 54.92 -90.71 -4.15
C LEU A 569 55.34 -89.27 -4.57
N ALA A 570 56.61 -88.91 -4.35
CA ALA A 570 57.00 -87.54 -3.95
C ALA A 570 57.89 -86.71 -4.93
N LEU A 571 58.15 -85.47 -4.47
CA LEU A 571 58.83 -84.30 -5.05
C LEU A 571 60.17 -84.48 -5.81
N THR A 572 60.32 -83.61 -6.83
CA THR A 572 61.38 -82.58 -6.98
C THR A 572 60.73 -81.35 -7.67
N GLY A 573 61.12 -80.08 -7.59
CA GLY A 573 62.22 -79.30 -6.95
C GLY A 573 62.30 -77.94 -7.72
N SER A 574 62.90 -76.81 -7.27
CA SER A 574 63.56 -76.38 -6.03
C SER A 574 63.74 -74.83 -6.07
N GLU A 575 63.58 -74.12 -4.95
CA GLU A 575 64.08 -72.74 -4.62
C GLU A 575 63.77 -71.56 -5.59
N GLY A 576 63.50 -70.29 -5.19
CA GLY A 576 63.52 -69.60 -3.89
C GLY A 576 62.65 -68.30 -3.95
N PRO A 577 62.72 -67.39 -2.96
CA PRO A 577 61.56 -66.55 -2.58
C PRO A 577 61.46 -65.16 -3.24
N ALA A 578 60.23 -64.73 -3.56
CA ALA A 578 59.87 -63.30 -3.74
C ALA A 578 58.36 -63.04 -3.52
N VAL A 579 58.04 -62.04 -2.72
CA VAL A 579 56.71 -61.47 -2.38
C VAL A 579 56.97 -59.98 -2.01
N PRO A 580 56.07 -58.99 -2.22
CA PRO A 580 54.77 -58.93 -2.95
C PRO A 580 54.80 -57.89 -4.12
N PHE A 581 53.61 -57.34 -4.47
CA PHE A 581 53.27 -56.27 -5.45
C PHE A 581 53.10 -56.68 -6.92
N ALA A 582 52.35 -55.96 -7.79
CA ALA A 582 51.06 -55.21 -7.70
C ALA A 582 50.70 -54.63 -9.10
N LEU A 583 49.49 -54.03 -9.25
CA LEU A 583 48.92 -53.34 -10.42
C LEU A 583 48.53 -54.23 -11.62
N GLY A 584 47.52 -53.89 -12.43
CA GLY A 584 46.56 -52.76 -12.43
C GLY A 584 45.32 -53.12 -13.28
N ALA A 585 44.32 -52.28 -13.55
CA ALA A 585 44.04 -50.86 -13.25
C ALA A 585 42.48 -50.69 -13.10
N LEU A 586 41.92 -49.61 -12.54
CA LEU A 586 41.67 -48.33 -13.23
C LEU A 586 41.29 -47.19 -12.24
N LEU A 587 41.88 -46.01 -12.48
CA LEU A 587 41.38 -44.62 -12.36
C LEU A 587 39.86 -44.44 -12.08
N LEU A 588 39.33 -43.49 -11.29
CA LEU A 588 39.75 -42.24 -10.58
C LEU A 588 38.81 -42.03 -9.33
N LEU A 589 38.78 -40.99 -8.49
CA LEU A 589 39.39 -39.64 -8.46
C LEU A 589 39.72 -39.23 -6.98
N ALA A 590 39.33 -38.02 -6.53
CA ALA A 590 39.53 -37.42 -5.20
C ALA A 590 38.44 -36.34 -4.95
N GLY A 591 38.21 -35.83 -3.73
CA GLY A 591 38.88 -36.12 -2.45
C GLY A 591 38.35 -35.27 -1.28
N LEU A 592 39.07 -35.36 -0.15
CA LEU A 592 38.83 -34.59 1.08
C LEU A 592 40.14 -33.92 1.50
N THR A 593 40.09 -32.64 1.89
CA THR A 593 41.07 -32.06 2.81
C THR A 593 40.36 -31.17 3.82
N ALA A 594 40.43 -31.57 5.09
CA ALA A 594 40.15 -30.71 6.23
C ALA A 594 41.41 -30.67 7.09
N LEU A 595 41.90 -29.47 7.42
CA LEU A 595 42.71 -29.25 8.62
C LEU A 595 42.84 -27.75 8.89
N GLY A 596 42.76 -27.33 10.17
CA GLY A 596 43.12 -25.95 10.54
C GLY A 596 42.28 -25.29 11.63
N VAL A 597 42.12 -25.92 12.80
CA VAL A 597 41.63 -25.19 13.99
C VAL A 597 42.72 -24.29 14.53
N ARG A 598 42.45 -22.98 14.68
CA ARG A 598 42.87 -22.20 15.87
C ARG A 598 42.16 -20.85 16.02
N HIS A 599 41.69 -20.62 17.25
CA HIS A 599 41.07 -19.40 17.79
C HIS A 599 41.64 -18.04 17.34
N ARG A 600 40.75 -17.03 17.28
CA ARG A 600 40.87 -15.85 18.16
C ARG A 600 39.51 -15.17 18.44
N VAL A 601 39.48 -14.46 19.56
CA VAL A 601 38.33 -13.81 20.25
C VAL A 601 38.21 -12.31 19.88
N ALA A 602 37.02 -11.72 20.13
CA ALA A 602 36.62 -10.30 20.06
C ALA A 602 36.19 -9.78 18.66
N GLY A 603 35.19 -8.89 18.51
CA GLY A 603 34.27 -8.22 19.46
C GLY A 603 33.62 -6.96 18.84
N ARG A 604 32.61 -6.34 19.49
CA ARG A 604 31.72 -5.21 19.04
C ARG A 604 30.50 -5.62 18.19
N VAL A 605 29.26 -5.12 18.34
CA VAL A 605 28.59 -3.96 19.03
C VAL A 605 28.73 -2.58 18.37
N GLY A 606 27.58 -1.97 18.04
CA GLY A 606 27.40 -0.63 17.44
C GLY A 606 27.04 -0.72 15.95
N ASP A 607 25.95 -0.14 15.43
CA ASP A 607 24.88 0.67 16.06
C ASP A 607 23.51 0.26 15.50
#